data_AF-A0A218Y0Z2-F1
#
_entry.id   AF-A0A218Y0Z2-F1
#
_cell.length_a   1.000
_cell.length_b   1.000
_cell.length_c   1.000
_cell.angle_alpha   90.00
_cell.angle_beta   90.00
_cell.angle_gamma   90.00
#
_symmetry.space_group_name_H-M   'P 1'
#
loop_
_entity.id
_entity.type
_entity.pdbx_description
1 polymer ?
#
loop_
_entity_poly.entity_id
_entity_poly.type
_entity_poly.pdbx_seq_one_letter_code
_entity_poly.pdbx_strand_id
1 'polypeptide(L)'
;MALISPTRPSQRCRSSWGSTPANIRLIPTTMETEFALFPALLRETVVADVEARLVPLFVCATVGTTSMTAVDPLKPVADVAGEIPMWLHVEAGSACICPEFRHYLDGVERADSLSLSPHKWLISYLVLLPVGPEIMLAGQGLEG
;
A
#
# COMPACT_ATOMS: atom_id res chain seq x y z
N MET A 1 15.96 -8.22 -1.49
CA MET A 1 14.99 -7.22 -1.00
C MET A 1 13.74 -7.36 -1.83
N ALA A 2 12.78 -8.15 -1.35
CA ALA A 2 11.57 -8.47 -2.10
C ALA A 2 10.42 -7.52 -1.72
N LEU A 3 9.80 -6.92 -2.74
CA LEU A 3 8.60 -6.10 -2.60
C LEU A 3 7.41 -6.86 -3.17
N ILE A 4 6.39 -7.07 -2.35
CA ILE A 4 5.28 -7.95 -2.65
C ILE A 4 3.99 -7.14 -2.68
N SER A 5 3.25 -7.22 -3.79
CA SER A 5 1.95 -6.56 -3.91
C SER A 5 1.06 -7.32 -4.90
N PRO A 6 -0.27 -7.34 -4.71
CA PRO A 6 -1.21 -7.83 -5.71
C PRO A 6 -1.33 -6.88 -6.91
N THR A 7 -0.90 -5.62 -6.77
CA THR A 7 -0.94 -4.63 -7.84
C THR A 7 0.48 -4.23 -8.25
N ARG A 8 0.66 -3.82 -9.51
CA ARG A 8 1.98 -3.33 -9.96
C ARG A 8 2.31 -2.03 -9.22
N PRO A 9 3.40 -1.98 -8.45
CA PRO A 9 3.94 -0.68 -8.02
C PRO A 9 4.25 0.15 -9.27
N SER A 10 4.08 1.46 -9.20
CA SER A 10 4.46 2.33 -10.32
C SER A 10 5.94 2.07 -10.70
N GLN A 11 6.26 2.10 -12.00
CA GLN A 11 7.65 1.89 -12.47
C GLN A 11 8.65 2.80 -11.74
N ARG A 12 8.19 3.98 -11.31
CA ARG A 12 8.96 5.00 -10.59
C ARG A 12 9.30 4.59 -9.15
N CYS A 13 8.41 3.90 -8.45
CA CYS A 13 8.73 3.36 -7.12
C CYS A 13 9.83 2.29 -7.20
N ARG A 14 9.87 1.49 -8.27
CA ARG A 14 10.89 0.44 -8.45
C ARG A 14 12.29 1.01 -8.58
N SER A 15 12.45 2.08 -9.36
CA SER A 15 13.76 2.70 -9.62
C SER A 15 14.26 3.50 -8.41
N SER A 16 13.38 4.16 -7.67
CA SER A 16 13.77 4.95 -6.49
C SER A 16 14.22 4.12 -5.29
N TRP A 17 13.72 2.88 -5.15
CA TRP A 17 14.05 2.02 -4.01
C TRP A 17 15.31 1.17 -4.21
N GLY A 18 15.99 1.28 -5.36
CA GLY A 18 17.14 0.46 -5.69
C GLY A 18 16.84 -1.05 -5.82
N SER A 19 15.55 -1.44 -5.80
CA SER A 19 15.11 -2.81 -6.01
C SER A 19 15.27 -3.18 -7.49
N THR A 20 16.05 -4.21 -7.79
CA THR A 20 16.10 -4.77 -9.15
C THR A 20 14.72 -5.31 -9.54
N PRO A 21 14.31 -5.25 -10.82
CA PRO A 21 13.00 -5.75 -11.27
C PRO A 21 12.73 -7.22 -10.88
N ALA A 22 13.80 -8.02 -10.72
CA ALA A 22 13.74 -9.41 -10.31
C ALA A 22 13.25 -9.62 -8.86
N ASN A 23 13.36 -8.61 -8.00
CA ASN A 23 12.96 -8.70 -6.60
C ASN A 23 11.59 -8.09 -6.34
N ILE A 24 10.76 -7.89 -7.37
CA ILE A 24 9.39 -7.42 -7.19
C ILE A 24 8.47 -8.59 -7.53
N ARG A 25 7.73 -9.05 -6.53
CA ARG A 25 6.77 -10.14 -6.66
C ARG A 25 5.38 -9.55 -6.85
N LEU A 26 4.75 -9.89 -7.98
CA LEU A 26 3.34 -9.64 -8.20
C LEU A 26 2.61 -10.94 -7.89
N ILE A 27 1.80 -10.93 -6.84
CA ILE A 27 1.03 -12.13 -6.49
C ILE A 27 -0.18 -12.18 -7.43
N PRO A 28 -0.37 -13.29 -8.17
CA PRO A 28 -1.53 -13.44 -9.03
C PRO A 28 -2.81 -13.48 -8.19
N THR A 29 -3.84 -12.77 -8.65
CA THR A 29 -5.17 -12.79 -8.06
C THR A 29 -6.17 -13.31 -9.09
N THR A 30 -7.29 -13.88 -8.61
CA THR A 30 -8.25 -14.58 -9.46
C THR A 30 -9.68 -14.08 -9.22
N MET A 31 -10.60 -14.44 -10.11
CA MET A 31 -12.01 -14.05 -9.97
C MET A 31 -12.66 -14.68 -8.74
N GLU A 32 -12.24 -15.89 -8.34
CA GLU A 32 -12.79 -16.61 -7.17
C GLU A 32 -12.48 -15.88 -5.85
N THR A 33 -11.44 -15.06 -5.85
CA THR A 33 -11.02 -14.24 -4.70
C THR A 33 -11.41 -12.77 -4.89
N GLU A 34 -12.26 -12.46 -5.86
CA GLU A 34 -12.62 -11.08 -6.23
C GLU A 34 -11.40 -10.19 -6.48
N PHE A 35 -10.32 -10.79 -6.99
CA PHE A 35 -9.03 -10.16 -7.22
C PHE A 35 -8.30 -9.66 -5.97
N ALA A 36 -8.70 -10.10 -4.78
CA ALA A 36 -8.02 -9.82 -3.53
C ALA A 36 -6.70 -10.63 -3.40
N LEU A 37 -5.76 -10.08 -2.65
CA LEU A 37 -4.52 -10.75 -2.28
C LEU A 37 -4.82 -12.00 -1.45
N PHE A 38 -4.43 -13.17 -1.97
CA PHE A 38 -4.64 -14.42 -1.26
C PHE A 38 -3.51 -14.69 -0.24
N PRO A 39 -3.81 -14.78 1.07
CA PRO A 39 -2.78 -14.89 2.12
C PRO A 39 -1.90 -16.14 2.01
N ALA A 40 -2.47 -17.26 1.52
CA ALA A 40 -1.68 -18.49 1.35
C ALA A 40 -0.61 -18.32 0.24
N LEU A 41 -0.97 -17.71 -0.89
CA LEU A 41 -0.01 -17.41 -1.96
C LEU A 41 1.04 -16.39 -1.52
N LEU A 42 0.66 -15.42 -0.68
CA LEU A 42 1.62 -14.52 -0.05
C LEU A 42 2.62 -15.29 0.79
N ARG A 43 2.15 -16.16 1.68
CA ARG A 43 3.03 -16.99 2.53
C ARG A 43 3.96 -17.87 1.69
N GLU A 44 3.43 -18.57 0.68
CA GLU A 44 4.23 -19.39 -0.24
C GLU A 44 5.34 -18.58 -0.93
N THR A 45 5.00 -17.40 -1.44
CA THR A 45 5.96 -16.51 -2.10
C THR A 45 7.06 -16.06 -1.14
N VAL A 46 6.68 -15.69 0.09
CA VAL A 46 7.62 -15.25 1.13
C VAL A 46 8.55 -16.39 1.53
N VAL A 47 8.02 -17.59 1.75
CA VAL A 47 8.83 -18.78 2.08
C VAL A 47 9.81 -19.10 0.96
N ALA A 48 9.37 -19.11 -0.29
CA ALA A 48 10.24 -19.34 -1.44
C ALA A 48 11.35 -18.28 -1.55
N ASP A 49 11.05 -17.02 -1.27
CA ASP A 49 12.06 -15.95 -1.25
C ASP A 49 13.08 -16.16 -0.11
N VAL A 50 12.64 -16.59 1.08
CA VAL A 50 13.54 -16.91 2.20
C VAL A 50 14.45 -18.10 1.85
N GLU A 51 13.91 -19.16 1.25
CA GLU A 51 14.67 -20.33 0.79
C GLU A 51 15.72 -19.97 -0.28
N ALA A 52 15.38 -19.02 -1.15
CA ALA A 52 16.29 -18.44 -2.15
C ALA A 52 17.33 -17.47 -1.54
N ARG A 53 17.38 -17.34 -0.20
CA ARG A 53 18.21 -16.38 0.56
C ARG A 53 17.92 -14.91 0.22
N LEU A 54 16.71 -14.61 -0.23
CA LEU A 54 16.22 -13.24 -0.32
C LEU A 54 15.61 -12.82 1.01
N VAL A 55 15.62 -11.52 1.27
CA VAL A 55 14.97 -10.93 2.43
C VAL A 55 13.64 -10.29 1.97
N PRO A 56 12.49 -10.85 2.39
CA PRO A 56 11.20 -10.19 2.28
C PRO A 56 11.25 -8.90 3.09
N LEU A 57 10.93 -7.76 2.47
CA LEU A 57 11.07 -6.46 3.13
C LEU A 57 9.72 -5.76 3.27
N PHE A 58 8.86 -5.85 2.26
CA PHE A 58 7.70 -4.99 2.16
C PHE A 58 6.54 -5.72 1.50
N VAL A 59 5.35 -5.57 2.09
CA VAL A 59 4.08 -5.99 1.53
C VAL A 59 3.11 -4.80 1.47
N CYS A 60 2.45 -4.64 0.34
CA CYS A 60 1.41 -3.63 0.15
C CYS A 60 0.05 -4.29 0.03
N ALA A 61 -0.82 -4.09 1.03
CA ALA A 61 -2.23 -4.46 0.98
C ALA A 61 -3.06 -3.27 0.49
N THR A 62 -4.09 -3.53 -0.30
CA THR A 62 -4.94 -2.52 -0.93
C THR A 62 -6.39 -2.71 -0.50
N VAL A 63 -7.01 -1.65 0.02
CA VAL A 63 -8.43 -1.59 0.33
C VAL A 63 -9.10 -0.67 -0.68
N GLY A 64 -9.62 -1.27 -1.76
CA GLY A 64 -10.24 -0.57 -2.89
C GLY A 64 -9.27 -0.40 -4.07
N THR A 65 -8.94 -1.49 -4.75
CA THR A 65 -8.08 -1.43 -5.94
C THR A 65 -8.68 -0.54 -7.04
N THR A 66 -7.85 0.17 -7.79
CA THR A 66 -8.30 1.15 -8.79
C THR A 66 -9.17 0.55 -9.90
N SER A 67 -8.91 -0.70 -10.30
CA SER A 67 -9.59 -1.32 -11.43
C SER A 67 -10.94 -1.92 -11.07
N MET A 68 -11.03 -2.59 -9.90
CA MET A 68 -12.18 -3.44 -9.54
C MET A 68 -12.67 -3.22 -8.12
N THR A 69 -12.12 -2.24 -7.40
CA THR A 69 -12.41 -1.96 -5.98
C THR A 69 -12.21 -3.16 -5.05
N ALA A 70 -11.34 -4.10 -5.45
CA ALA A 70 -11.01 -5.27 -4.64
C ALA A 70 -10.42 -4.87 -3.29
N VAL A 71 -10.70 -5.68 -2.26
CA VAL A 71 -10.26 -5.43 -0.90
C VAL A 71 -9.42 -6.61 -0.41
N ASP A 72 -8.16 -6.35 -0.11
CA ASP A 72 -7.27 -7.35 0.46
C ASP A 72 -7.65 -7.62 1.93
N PRO A 73 -7.66 -8.90 2.36
CA PRO A 73 -7.98 -9.25 3.74
C PRO A 73 -6.82 -8.86 4.67
N LEU A 74 -6.95 -7.74 5.38
CA LEU A 74 -5.85 -7.17 6.17
C LEU A 74 -5.40 -8.07 7.33
N LYS A 75 -6.32 -8.65 8.13
CA LYS A 75 -5.94 -9.50 9.28
C LYS A 75 -5.06 -10.70 8.84
N PRO A 76 -5.48 -11.54 7.86
CA PRO A 76 -4.64 -12.64 7.39
C PRO A 76 -3.32 -12.20 6.73
N VAL A 77 -3.31 -11.06 6.04
CA VAL A 77 -2.06 -10.52 5.47
C VAL A 77 -1.10 -10.08 6.57
N ALA A 78 -1.62 -9.44 7.62
CA ALA A 78 -0.84 -9.06 8.79
C ALA A 78 -0.34 -10.28 9.58
N ASP A 79 -1.07 -11.42 9.58
CA ASP A 79 -0.60 -12.68 10.13
C ASP A 79 0.67 -13.16 9.42
N VAL A 80 0.68 -13.18 8.10
CA VAL A 80 1.87 -13.55 7.32
C VAL A 80 3.02 -12.57 7.56
N ALA A 81 2.74 -11.26 7.62
CA ALA A 81 3.75 -10.24 7.90
C ALA A 81 4.34 -10.32 9.32
N GLY A 82 3.59 -10.89 10.28
CA GLY A 82 4.04 -11.12 11.65
C GLY A 82 4.90 -12.38 11.81
N GLU A 83 4.68 -13.41 10.98
CA GLU A 83 5.48 -14.64 10.97
C GLU A 83 6.91 -14.39 10.46
N ILE A 84 7.03 -13.56 9.41
CA ILE A 84 8.31 -13.21 8.79
C ILE A 84 8.37 -11.68 8.76
N PRO A 85 9.20 -11.04 9.61
CA PRO A 85 9.14 -9.60 9.83
C PRO A 85 9.34 -8.83 8.53
N MET A 86 8.27 -8.22 8.04
CA MET A 86 8.22 -7.40 6.84
C MET A 86 7.33 -6.19 7.10
N TRP A 87 7.63 -5.09 6.42
CA TRP A 87 6.85 -3.86 6.52
C TRP A 87 5.50 -4.02 5.82
N LEU A 88 4.40 -3.85 6.56
CA LEU A 88 3.04 -3.86 6.04
C LEU A 88 2.56 -2.43 5.78
N HIS A 89 2.37 -2.10 4.51
CA HIS A 89 1.73 -0.86 4.06
C HIS A 89 0.29 -1.13 3.60
N VAL A 90 -0.65 -0.29 4.04
CA VAL A 90 -2.06 -0.34 3.64
C VAL A 90 -2.41 0.89 2.82
N GLU A 91 -2.81 0.69 1.56
CA GLU A 91 -3.41 1.73 0.72
C GLU A 91 -4.93 1.68 0.86
N ALA A 92 -5.54 2.70 1.49
CA ALA A 92 -6.96 2.72 1.80
C ALA A 92 -7.74 3.75 0.96
N GLY A 93 -8.94 3.34 0.51
CA GLY A 93 -9.94 4.23 -0.07
C GLY A 93 -10.58 5.17 0.96
N SER A 94 -10.92 6.40 0.55
CA SER A 94 -11.54 7.41 1.43
C SER A 94 -12.93 7.00 1.95
N ALA A 95 -13.61 6.04 1.32
CA ALA A 95 -14.90 5.54 1.77
C ALA A 95 -14.86 4.94 3.19
N CYS A 96 -13.69 4.46 3.65
CA CYS A 96 -13.52 3.88 4.98
C CYS A 96 -13.63 4.91 6.14
N ILE A 97 -13.92 6.17 5.84
CA ILE A 97 -14.32 7.19 6.83
C ILE A 97 -15.77 6.92 7.30
N CYS A 98 -16.63 6.40 6.44
CA CYS A 98 -18.00 6.09 6.81
C CYS A 98 -18.06 4.83 7.70
N PRO A 99 -18.85 4.82 8.79
CA PRO A 99 -18.96 3.67 9.70
C PRO A 99 -19.28 2.35 9.00
N GLU A 100 -20.14 2.38 7.97
CA GLU A 100 -20.57 1.22 7.20
C GLU A 100 -19.45 0.56 6.40
N PHE A 101 -18.39 1.29 6.03
CA PHE A 101 -17.24 0.77 5.29
C PHE A 101 -15.99 0.60 6.17
N ARG A 102 -16.07 1.00 7.45
CA ARG A 102 -14.95 0.95 8.40
C ARG A 102 -14.41 -0.45 8.60
N HIS A 103 -15.28 -1.46 8.49
CA HIS A 103 -14.95 -2.88 8.65
C HIS A 103 -13.91 -3.38 7.64
N TYR A 104 -13.73 -2.72 6.49
CA TYR A 104 -12.66 -3.07 5.54
C TYR A 104 -11.25 -2.74 6.06
N LEU A 105 -11.13 -1.93 7.11
CA LEU A 105 -9.87 -1.62 7.78
C LEU A 105 -9.62 -2.49 9.01
N ASP A 106 -10.45 -3.48 9.28
CA ASP A 106 -10.22 -4.46 10.34
C ASP A 106 -8.86 -5.14 10.17
N GLY A 107 -7.94 -5.00 11.14
CA GLY A 107 -6.57 -5.52 11.04
C GLY A 107 -5.51 -4.45 10.72
N VAL A 108 -5.93 -3.22 10.39
CA VAL A 108 -5.02 -2.09 10.08
C VAL A 108 -4.15 -1.69 11.26
N GLU A 109 -4.55 -1.99 12.48
CA GLU A 109 -3.78 -1.72 13.71
C GLU A 109 -2.43 -2.44 13.74
N ARG A 110 -2.24 -3.45 12.88
CA ARG A 110 -0.99 -4.18 12.70
C ARG A 110 -0.16 -3.70 11.52
N ALA A 111 -0.65 -2.71 10.76
CA ALA A 111 0.09 -2.12 9.66
C ALA A 111 1.11 -1.10 10.18
N ASP A 112 2.29 -1.08 9.57
CA ASP A 112 3.34 -0.11 9.89
C ASP A 112 3.04 1.26 9.29
N SER A 113 2.23 1.30 8.23
CA SER A 113 1.85 2.56 7.57
C SER A 113 0.52 2.42 6.82
N LEU A 114 -0.22 3.52 6.75
CA LEU A 114 -1.45 3.64 5.98
C LEU A 114 -1.42 4.90 5.12
N SER A 115 -1.79 4.78 3.85
CA SER A 115 -2.00 5.90 2.93
C SER A 115 -3.49 6.01 2.57
N LEU A 116 -3.96 7.25 2.40
CA LEU A 116 -5.23 7.54 1.75
C LEU A 116 -5.06 8.79 0.90
N SER A 117 -5.82 8.92 -0.18
CA SER A 117 -5.75 10.07 -1.09
C SER A 117 -7.00 10.93 -0.99
N PRO A 118 -7.01 12.03 -0.21
CA PRO A 118 -8.19 12.89 -0.05
C PRO A 118 -8.71 13.46 -1.37
N HIS A 119 -7.81 13.71 -2.33
CA HIS A 119 -8.15 14.25 -3.63
C HIS A 119 -8.88 13.27 -4.56
N LYS A 120 -9.03 12.00 -4.16
CA LYS A 120 -9.83 11.02 -4.91
C LYS A 120 -11.31 11.13 -4.56
N TRP A 121 -11.66 11.00 -3.28
CA TRP A 121 -13.08 10.87 -2.87
C TRP A 121 -13.46 11.66 -1.61
N LEU A 122 -12.61 12.60 -1.18
CA LEU A 122 -12.87 13.50 -0.06
C LEU A 122 -12.95 14.98 -0.50
N ILE A 123 -13.29 15.22 -1.78
CA ILE A 123 -13.56 16.56 -2.35
C ILE A 123 -12.43 17.57 -2.04
N SER A 124 -11.21 17.06 -1.90
CA SER A 124 -10.03 17.89 -1.67
C SER A 124 -9.36 18.17 -3.01
N TYR A 125 -8.90 19.40 -3.23
CA TYR A 125 -8.20 19.74 -4.45
C TYR A 125 -6.85 19.00 -4.53
N LEU A 126 -6.49 18.54 -5.73
CA LEU A 126 -5.10 18.21 -6.02
C LEU A 126 -4.35 19.54 -6.20
N VAL A 127 -3.74 20.04 -5.14
CA VAL A 127 -2.91 21.25 -5.23
C VAL A 127 -1.54 20.84 -5.73
N LEU A 128 -1.30 21.04 -7.03
CA LEU A 128 0.05 21.01 -7.59
C LEU A 128 0.73 22.32 -7.21
N LEU A 129 1.51 22.32 -6.13
CA LEU A 129 2.44 23.42 -5.91
C LEU A 129 3.41 23.45 -7.09
N PRO A 130 3.56 24.59 -7.80
CA PRO A 130 4.57 24.71 -8.83
C PRO A 130 5.94 24.48 -8.18
N VAL A 131 6.68 23.48 -8.63
CA VAL A 131 8.07 23.26 -8.23
C VAL A 131 8.91 24.28 -9.00
N GLY A 132 8.97 25.50 -8.48
CA GLY A 132 9.83 26.59 -8.95
C GLY A 132 10.67 27.15 -7.80
N PRO A 133 11.84 27.75 -8.07
CA PRO A 133 12.85 28.08 -7.07
C PRO A 133 12.53 29.25 -6.11
N GLU A 134 11.29 29.76 -6.07
CA GLU A 134 10.92 30.87 -5.19
C GLU A 134 9.75 30.50 -4.27
N ILE A 135 10.08 29.90 -3.12
CA ILE A 135 9.24 30.02 -1.92
C ILE A 135 10.10 30.73 -0.87
N MET A 136 9.98 32.06 -0.87
CA MET A 136 10.36 32.90 0.25
C MET A 136 9.18 32.95 1.22
N LEU A 137 9.38 32.24 2.34
CA LEU A 137 8.86 32.49 3.68
C LEU A 137 7.33 32.56 3.90
N ALA A 138 6.86 31.56 4.64
CA ALA A 138 5.79 31.73 5.60
C ALA A 138 6.19 32.74 6.69
N GLY A 139 5.28 33.68 6.98
CA GLY A 139 5.06 34.21 8.32
C GLY A 139 5.64 35.60 8.62
N GLN A 140 4.79 36.63 8.57
CA GLN A 140 4.56 37.61 9.65
C GLN A 140 3.29 38.44 9.33
N GLY A 141 2.42 38.64 10.32
CA GLY A 141 1.64 39.88 10.47
C GLY A 141 0.15 39.83 10.15
N LEU A 142 -0.65 39.37 11.12
CA LEU A 142 -1.93 40.01 11.43
C LEU A 142 -1.66 41.43 11.98
N GLU A 143 -2.67 42.28 11.86
CA GLU A 143 -2.87 43.62 12.46
C GLU A 143 -2.49 44.85 11.62
N GLY A 144 -3.48 45.75 11.43
CA GLY A 144 -3.36 47.10 10.86
C GLY A 144 -4.56 47.52 10.02
#